data_AF-A0A7X1L464-F1
#
_entry.id   AF-A0A7X1L464-F1
#
_cell.length_a   1.000
_cell.length_b   1.000
_cell.length_c   1.000
_cell.angle_alpha   90.00
_cell.angle_beta   90.00
_cell.angle_gamma   90.00
#
_symmetry.space_group_name_H-M   'P 1'
#
loop_
_entity.id
_entity.type
_entity.pdbx_description
1 polymer ?
#
loop_
_entity_poly.entity_id
_entity_poly.type
_entity_poly.pdbx_seq_one_letter_code
_entity_poly.pdbx_strand_id
1 'polypeptide(L)'
;MMSSTILKEADRVMTICNACRYCEGFCAVFPAMELRRTFSDEDLKYLANLCHNCRDCYYACQYAPPHTFALNVPRTMAELRLETYREYSWPHAMKSFFQNNGLLVALITALSVVTVSLLTLLFQGHDVVFGTHTGAGAFYRVIPYAAMVVPFMALAIFVLISLWKGFATQWRTVGGTPQELKHWPAHRQAIWDVLRLKYLDGGGYGCNYPDDRFSMIRRYLHHAVFYGFMLCLASTTVAFGYDHLLHRPAPYPFWSWPVLLGTLGGLALLAGTGGLLYLKRQMDRDPAAPETLDMDMVFTVLLFLTSLTGLLLLCLRATPLMGTLLIVHIGFVLGLFISMPYGKFVHGFYRYGALVKNAIEQARENN
;
A
#
# COMPACT_ATOMS: atom_id res chain seq x y z
N MET A 1 -27.59 13.53 -5.88
CA MET A 1 -26.31 13.60 -6.62
C MET A 1 -26.42 12.60 -7.76
N MET A 2 -26.06 12.95 -9.00
CA MET A 2 -26.02 11.95 -10.06
C MET A 2 -24.99 10.87 -9.69
N SER A 3 -25.44 9.63 -9.56
CA SER A 3 -24.57 8.47 -9.34
C SER A 3 -23.52 8.40 -10.45
N SER A 4 -22.24 8.20 -10.10
CA SER A 4 -21.15 8.09 -11.07
C SER A 4 -21.44 6.94 -12.04
N THR A 5 -20.95 7.02 -13.28
CA THR A 5 -21.11 5.92 -14.25
C THR A 5 -20.59 4.59 -13.67
N ILE A 6 -19.55 4.65 -12.83
CA ILE A 6 -18.96 3.50 -12.14
C ILE A 6 -19.88 2.93 -11.06
N LEU A 7 -20.55 3.77 -10.27
CA LEU A 7 -21.52 3.30 -9.27
C LEU A 7 -22.72 2.60 -9.93
N LYS A 8 -23.23 3.13 -11.04
CA LYS A 8 -24.28 2.48 -11.83
C LYS A 8 -23.85 1.12 -12.37
N GLU A 9 -22.61 1.03 -12.86
CA GLU A 9 -22.07 -0.24 -13.35
C GLU A 9 -21.83 -1.23 -12.20
N ALA A 10 -21.34 -0.77 -11.05
CA ALA A 10 -21.19 -1.59 -9.85
C ALA A 10 -22.53 -2.13 -9.35
N ASP A 11 -23.59 -1.32 -9.35
CA ASP A 11 -24.96 -1.75 -9.02
C ASP A 11 -25.45 -2.83 -10.00
N ARG A 12 -25.30 -2.59 -11.31
CA ARG A 12 -25.69 -3.56 -12.36
C ARG A 12 -24.96 -4.89 -12.17
N VAL A 13 -23.65 -4.85 -12.00
CA VAL A 13 -22.82 -6.05 -11.82
C VAL A 13 -23.19 -6.78 -10.54
N MET A 14 -23.31 -6.10 -9.40
CA MET A 14 -23.69 -6.73 -8.13
C MET A 14 -25.12 -7.30 -8.15
N THR A 15 -26.06 -6.61 -8.79
CA THR A 15 -27.43 -7.10 -8.97
C THR A 15 -27.46 -8.40 -9.76
N ILE A 16 -26.76 -8.46 -10.90
CA ILE A 16 -26.71 -9.69 -11.70
C ILE A 16 -25.94 -10.80 -10.97
N CYS A 17 -24.82 -10.46 -10.30
CA CYS A 17 -24.05 -11.44 -9.51
C CYS A 17 -24.89 -12.05 -8.39
N ASN A 18 -25.67 -11.24 -7.67
CA ASN A 18 -26.52 -11.70 -6.57
C ASN A 18 -27.74 -12.50 -7.05
N ALA A 19 -28.24 -12.23 -8.26
CA ALA A 19 -29.27 -13.06 -8.88
C ALA A 19 -28.73 -14.42 -9.38
N CYS A 20 -27.53 -14.42 -9.96
CA CYS A 20 -26.94 -15.62 -10.56
C CYS A 20 -26.31 -16.58 -9.54
N ARG A 21 -25.64 -16.03 -8.52
CA ARG A 21 -24.98 -16.75 -7.41
C ARG A 21 -23.94 -17.84 -7.77
N TYR A 22 -23.62 -18.06 -9.05
CA TYR A 22 -22.65 -19.08 -9.47
C TYR A 22 -21.26 -18.92 -8.82
N CYS A 23 -20.83 -17.68 -8.57
CA CYS A 23 -19.52 -17.37 -8.01
C CYS A 23 -19.45 -17.42 -6.47
N GLU A 24 -20.49 -17.89 -5.78
CA GLU A 24 -20.57 -17.93 -4.31
C GLU A 24 -19.37 -18.65 -3.67
N GLY A 25 -18.96 -19.79 -4.22
CA GLY A 25 -17.79 -20.54 -3.76
C GLY A 25 -16.42 -19.96 -4.18
N PHE A 26 -16.40 -18.97 -5.07
CA PHE A 26 -15.17 -18.38 -5.62
C PHE A 26 -14.86 -17.01 -5.01
N CYS A 27 -15.88 -16.20 -4.77
CA CYS A 27 -15.71 -14.80 -4.40
C CYS A 27 -15.79 -14.61 -2.88
N ALA A 28 -14.68 -14.26 -2.24
CA ALA A 28 -14.65 -14.00 -0.80
C ALA A 28 -15.44 -12.74 -0.36
N VAL A 29 -15.96 -11.95 -1.31
CA VAL A 29 -16.87 -10.82 -1.06
C VAL A 29 -18.33 -11.27 -1.01
N PHE A 30 -18.63 -12.42 -1.60
CA PHE A 30 -19.98 -12.91 -1.80
C PHE A 30 -20.80 -12.99 -0.49
N PRO A 31 -20.25 -13.50 0.63
CA PRO A 31 -20.99 -13.54 1.89
C PRO A 31 -21.45 -12.16 2.37
N ALA A 32 -20.70 -11.09 2.09
CA ALA A 32 -21.14 -9.74 2.41
C ALA A 32 -22.14 -9.20 1.37
N MET A 33 -21.99 -9.58 0.10
CA MET A 33 -22.86 -9.15 -0.99
C MET A 33 -24.28 -9.71 -0.84
N GLU A 34 -24.42 -10.99 -0.47
CA GLU A 34 -25.72 -11.67 -0.42
C GLU A 34 -26.65 -11.19 0.69
N LEU A 35 -26.12 -10.46 1.68
CA LEU A 35 -26.91 -9.85 2.76
C LEU A 35 -27.81 -8.71 2.27
N ARG A 36 -27.60 -8.29 1.02
CA ARG A 36 -28.27 -7.16 0.38
C ARG A 36 -29.15 -7.66 -0.74
N ARG A 37 -30.34 -7.09 -0.89
CA ARG A 37 -31.24 -7.31 -2.05
C ARG A 37 -31.13 -6.20 -3.09
N THR A 38 -30.77 -5.01 -2.64
CA THR A 38 -30.52 -3.81 -3.44
C THR A 38 -29.21 -3.21 -2.96
N PHE A 39 -28.43 -2.60 -3.85
CA PHE A 39 -27.11 -2.08 -3.50
C PHE A 39 -27.14 -0.55 -3.46
N SER A 40 -27.00 0.02 -2.27
CA SER A 40 -26.82 1.47 -2.14
C SER A 40 -25.39 1.88 -2.51
N ASP A 41 -25.16 3.18 -2.77
CA ASP A 41 -23.81 3.71 -2.97
C ASP A 41 -22.87 3.36 -1.80
N GLU A 42 -23.40 3.33 -0.56
CA GLU A 42 -22.68 2.91 0.64
C GLU A 42 -22.18 1.46 0.51
N ASP A 43 -23.09 0.55 0.16
CA ASP A 43 -22.81 -0.87 0.03
C ASP A 43 -21.78 -1.12 -1.07
N LEU A 44 -21.93 -0.47 -2.22
CA LEU A 44 -21.02 -0.63 -3.35
C LEU A 44 -19.60 -0.16 -2.99
N LYS A 45 -19.45 0.98 -2.30
CA LYS A 45 -18.16 1.49 -1.84
C LYS A 45 -17.52 0.56 -0.79
N TYR A 46 -18.33 0.00 0.10
CA TYR A 46 -17.92 -1.02 1.05
C TYR A 46 -17.41 -2.28 0.35
N LEU A 47 -18.22 -2.87 -0.53
CA LEU A 47 -17.87 -4.08 -1.28
C LEU A 47 -16.64 -3.87 -2.18
N ALA A 48 -16.49 -2.68 -2.78
CA ALA A 48 -15.30 -2.34 -3.56
C ALA A 48 -14.02 -2.41 -2.74
N ASN A 49 -14.05 -1.96 -1.49
CA ASN A 49 -12.92 -2.06 -0.55
C ASN A 49 -12.80 -3.45 0.10
N LEU A 50 -13.90 -4.23 0.15
CA LEU A 50 -13.92 -5.65 0.54
C LEU A 50 -13.53 -6.62 -0.60
N CYS A 51 -13.45 -6.16 -1.84
CA CYS A 51 -12.87 -6.93 -2.95
C CYS A 51 -11.32 -6.90 -2.92
N HIS A 52 -10.68 -8.06 -3.05
CA HIS A 52 -9.20 -8.16 -3.15
C HIS A 52 -8.66 -8.25 -4.58
N ASN A 53 -9.54 -8.20 -5.59
CA ASN A 53 -9.17 -8.34 -6.99
C ASN A 53 -8.40 -9.66 -7.22
N CYS A 54 -8.94 -10.78 -6.72
CA CYS A 54 -8.40 -12.13 -6.94
C CYS A 54 -8.59 -12.59 -8.39
N ARG A 55 -9.69 -12.14 -9.01
CA ARG A 55 -10.14 -12.45 -10.39
C ARG A 55 -10.78 -13.82 -10.60
N ASP A 56 -10.88 -14.60 -9.54
CA ASP A 56 -11.49 -15.94 -9.60
C ASP A 56 -12.94 -15.88 -10.12
N CYS A 57 -13.70 -14.87 -9.68
CA CYS A 57 -15.05 -14.64 -10.17
C CYS A 57 -15.13 -14.26 -11.65
N TYR A 58 -14.08 -13.71 -12.26
CA TYR A 58 -14.09 -13.36 -13.69
C TYR A 58 -13.93 -14.61 -14.54
N TYR A 59 -12.92 -15.43 -14.26
CA TYR A 59 -12.66 -16.65 -15.04
C TYR A 59 -13.72 -17.74 -14.83
N ALA A 60 -14.43 -17.72 -13.70
CA ALA A 60 -15.56 -18.61 -13.47
C ALA A 60 -16.90 -18.08 -14.04
N CYS A 61 -16.99 -16.80 -14.44
CA CYS A 61 -18.28 -16.21 -14.78
C CYS A 61 -18.80 -16.64 -16.15
N GLN A 62 -19.99 -17.25 -16.19
CA GLN A 62 -20.71 -17.58 -17.43
C GLN A 62 -21.13 -16.34 -18.23
N TYR A 63 -21.15 -15.18 -17.58
CA TYR A 63 -21.57 -13.89 -18.15
C TYR A 63 -20.40 -12.91 -18.34
N ALA A 64 -19.15 -13.36 -18.17
CA ALA A 64 -17.99 -12.58 -18.57
C ALA A 64 -18.01 -12.31 -20.08
N PRO A 65 -17.32 -11.26 -20.57
CA PRO A 65 -17.14 -11.06 -22.01
C PRO A 65 -16.66 -12.35 -22.71
N PRO A 66 -17.17 -12.66 -23.92
CA PRO A 66 -17.97 -11.81 -24.80
C PRO A 66 -19.50 -11.92 -24.60
N HIS A 67 -20.00 -12.51 -23.50
CA HIS A 67 -21.44 -12.56 -23.23
C HIS A 67 -22.07 -11.16 -23.22
N THR A 68 -23.34 -11.03 -23.61
CA THR A 68 -24.05 -9.75 -23.76
C THR A 68 -24.13 -8.93 -22.46
N PHE A 69 -24.17 -9.60 -21.30
CA PHE A 69 -24.09 -8.94 -19.99
C PHE A 69 -22.69 -8.40 -19.65
N ALA A 70 -21.64 -8.92 -20.28
CA ALA A 70 -20.25 -8.48 -20.17
C ALA A 70 -19.79 -8.18 -18.72
N LEU A 71 -20.03 -9.10 -17.79
CA LEU A 71 -19.71 -8.89 -16.38
C LEU A 71 -18.20 -8.93 -16.12
N ASN A 72 -17.67 -7.88 -15.50
CA ASN A 72 -16.27 -7.81 -15.09
C ASN A 72 -16.13 -7.26 -13.66
N VAL A 73 -16.50 -8.09 -12.68
CA VAL A 73 -16.45 -7.74 -11.25
C VAL A 73 -15.08 -7.18 -10.82
N PRO A 74 -13.94 -7.80 -11.18
CA PRO A 74 -12.64 -7.30 -10.73
C PRO A 74 -12.32 -5.90 -11.24
N ARG A 75 -12.65 -5.61 -12.50
CA ARG A 75 -12.47 -4.28 -13.11
C ARG A 75 -13.39 -3.25 -12.45
N THR A 76 -14.70 -3.49 -12.42
CA THR A 76 -15.68 -2.57 -11.84
C THR A 76 -15.36 -2.23 -10.39
N MET A 77 -14.99 -3.23 -9.57
CA MET A 77 -14.63 -3.00 -8.18
C MET A 77 -13.28 -2.29 -8.01
N ALA A 78 -12.33 -2.48 -8.93
CA ALA A 78 -11.06 -1.76 -8.91
C ALA A 78 -11.23 -0.28 -9.28
N GLU A 79 -12.06 0.01 -10.28
CA GLU A 79 -12.42 1.38 -10.69
C GLU A 79 -13.17 2.10 -9.57
N LEU A 80 -14.22 1.48 -8.99
CA LEU A 80 -14.96 2.07 -7.87
C LEU A 80 -14.06 2.30 -6.66
N ARG A 81 -13.15 1.35 -6.37
CA ARG A 81 -12.18 1.51 -5.27
C ARG A 81 -11.28 2.73 -5.49
N LEU A 82 -10.83 2.98 -6.72
CA LEU A 82 -10.04 4.16 -7.04
C LEU A 82 -10.86 5.46 -6.82
N GLU A 83 -12.14 5.48 -7.16
CA GLU A 83 -13.04 6.59 -6.80
C GLU A 83 -13.11 6.78 -5.27
N THR A 84 -13.21 5.69 -4.51
CA THR A 84 -13.24 5.79 -3.04
C THR A 84 -11.94 6.35 -2.46
N TYR A 85 -10.78 6.02 -3.03
CA TYR A 85 -9.50 6.56 -2.56
C TYR A 85 -9.44 8.09 -2.73
N ARG A 86 -9.96 8.60 -3.84
CA ARG A 86 -10.13 10.04 -4.07
C ARG A 86 -11.09 10.64 -3.06
N GLU A 87 -12.25 10.03 -2.86
CA GLU A 87 -13.28 10.53 -1.94
C GLU A 87 -12.76 10.67 -0.51
N TYR A 88 -12.05 9.66 -0.03
CA TYR A 88 -11.53 9.57 1.34
C TYR A 88 -10.25 10.38 1.56
N SER A 89 -9.61 10.88 0.50
CA SER A 89 -8.36 11.62 0.63
C SER A 89 -8.50 12.92 1.44
N TRP A 90 -7.53 13.15 2.32
CA TRP A 90 -7.40 14.37 3.11
C TRP A 90 -5.96 14.92 3.02
N PRO A 91 -5.77 16.26 2.91
CA PRO A 91 -6.78 17.29 2.68
C PRO A 91 -7.48 17.15 1.33
N HIS A 92 -8.75 17.55 1.24
CA HIS A 92 -9.53 17.38 0.00
C HIS A 92 -8.97 18.16 -1.21
N ALA A 93 -8.17 19.21 -0.97
CA ALA A 93 -7.46 19.93 -2.03
C ALA A 93 -6.48 19.02 -2.80
N MET A 94 -5.99 17.95 -2.18
CA MET A 94 -5.03 17.01 -2.77
C MET A 94 -5.69 15.83 -3.50
N LYS A 95 -7.02 15.84 -3.67
CA LYS A 95 -7.77 14.81 -4.43
C LYS A 95 -7.23 14.57 -5.84
N SER A 96 -6.75 15.62 -6.50
CA SER A 96 -6.22 15.55 -7.86
C SER A 96 -4.93 14.71 -7.96
N PHE A 97 -4.23 14.46 -6.84
CA PHE A 97 -3.06 13.58 -6.83
C PHE A 97 -3.37 12.15 -7.27
N PHE A 98 -4.62 11.71 -7.11
CA PHE A 98 -5.08 10.39 -7.57
C PHE A 98 -5.51 10.33 -9.04
N GLN A 99 -5.56 11.45 -9.77
CA GLN A 99 -5.95 11.50 -11.19
C GLN A 99 -4.76 11.20 -12.13
N ASN A 100 -3.58 11.75 -11.84
CA ASN A 100 -2.32 11.55 -12.59
C ASN A 100 -1.22 10.93 -11.70
N ASN A 101 -1.62 9.98 -10.85
CA ASN A 101 -0.82 9.54 -9.72
C ASN A 101 0.58 9.04 -10.12
N GLY A 102 0.67 8.28 -11.21
CA GLY A 102 1.95 7.73 -11.67
C GLY A 102 3.00 8.81 -11.99
N LEU A 103 2.65 9.76 -12.87
CA LEU A 103 3.55 10.86 -13.23
C LEU A 103 3.86 11.75 -12.02
N LEU A 104 2.85 12.07 -11.23
CA LEU A 104 3.02 12.98 -10.09
C LEU A 104 3.94 12.39 -9.02
N VAL A 105 3.80 11.10 -8.68
CA VAL A 105 4.69 10.43 -7.73
C VAL A 105 6.11 10.33 -8.28
N ALA A 106 6.28 10.06 -9.58
CA ALA A 106 7.60 10.07 -10.21
C ALA A 106 8.26 11.45 -10.14
N LEU A 107 7.52 12.53 -10.45
CA LEU A 107 8.00 13.91 -10.36
C LEU A 107 8.33 14.31 -8.92
N ILE A 108 7.48 13.99 -7.96
CA ILE A 108 7.72 14.27 -6.53
C ILE A 108 8.97 13.53 -6.05
N THR A 109 9.13 12.27 -6.44
CA THR A 109 10.31 11.48 -6.08
C THR A 109 11.57 12.08 -6.69
N ALA A 110 11.55 12.40 -8.00
CA ALA A 110 12.68 13.03 -8.67
C ALA A 110 13.03 14.39 -8.03
N LEU A 111 12.02 15.23 -7.77
CA LEU A 111 12.20 16.52 -7.08
C LEU A 111 12.75 16.33 -5.66
N SER A 112 12.31 15.30 -4.94
CA SER A 112 12.82 14.98 -3.60
C SER A 112 14.31 14.61 -3.64
N VAL A 113 14.70 13.73 -4.57
CA VAL A 113 16.12 13.35 -4.77
C VAL A 113 16.95 14.56 -5.18
N VAL A 114 16.49 15.36 -6.16
CA VAL A 114 17.20 16.56 -6.61
C VAL A 114 17.33 17.59 -5.49
N THR A 115 16.26 17.82 -4.73
CA THR A 115 16.25 18.80 -3.63
C THR A 115 17.21 18.38 -2.52
N VAL A 116 17.16 17.13 -2.05
CA VAL A 116 18.09 16.63 -1.03
C VAL A 116 19.53 16.71 -1.54
N SER A 117 19.78 16.33 -2.80
CA SER A 117 21.12 16.42 -3.42
C SER A 117 21.64 17.84 -3.49
N LEU A 118 20.84 18.77 -3.99
CA LEU A 118 21.23 20.17 -4.17
C LEU A 118 21.47 20.85 -2.81
N LEU A 119 20.57 20.66 -1.85
CA LEU A 119 20.72 21.26 -0.52
C LEU A 119 21.96 20.70 0.19
N THR A 120 22.19 19.39 0.14
CA THR A 120 23.40 18.83 0.76
C THR A 120 24.68 19.33 0.08
N LEU A 121 24.73 19.38 -1.25
CA LEU A 121 25.90 19.92 -1.98
C LEU A 121 26.13 21.41 -1.67
N LEU A 122 25.07 22.21 -1.58
CA LEU A 122 25.16 23.64 -1.31
C LEU A 122 25.63 23.95 0.12
N PHE A 123 25.14 23.21 1.11
CA PHE A 123 25.47 23.47 2.53
C PHE A 123 26.70 22.73 3.05
N GLN A 124 27.04 21.56 2.49
CA GLN A 124 28.18 20.75 2.97
C GLN A 124 29.39 20.77 2.03
N GLY A 125 29.20 21.12 0.76
CA GLY A 125 30.27 21.12 -0.24
C GLY A 125 30.56 19.74 -0.83
N HIS A 126 31.30 19.74 -1.94
CA HIS A 126 31.61 18.51 -2.70
C HIS A 126 32.55 17.56 -1.93
N ASP A 127 33.54 18.10 -1.21
CA ASP A 127 34.50 17.32 -0.44
C ASP A 127 33.82 16.45 0.63
N VAL A 128 32.76 16.96 1.25
CA VAL A 128 31.99 16.21 2.25
C VAL A 128 31.13 15.15 1.58
N VAL A 129 30.48 15.45 0.45
CA VAL A 129 29.57 14.51 -0.22
C VAL A 129 30.31 13.31 -0.82
N PHE A 130 31.48 13.54 -1.41
CA PHE A 130 32.28 12.49 -2.05
C PHE A 130 33.43 11.98 -1.16
N GLY A 131 33.52 12.48 0.08
CA GLY A 131 34.51 12.07 1.06
C GLY A 131 34.21 10.70 1.68
N THR A 132 35.26 10.07 2.23
CA THR A 132 35.09 8.84 3.03
C THR A 132 34.83 9.23 4.48
N HIS A 133 33.68 8.79 5.02
CA HIS A 133 33.31 9.05 6.41
C HIS A 133 33.16 7.72 7.16
N THR A 134 33.99 7.52 8.17
CA THR A 134 33.91 6.35 9.06
C THR A 134 33.76 6.77 10.52
N GLY A 135 33.32 5.83 11.35
CA GLY A 135 33.11 6.03 12.78
C GLY A 135 31.73 6.56 13.16
N ALA A 136 31.53 6.79 14.46
CA ALA A 136 30.27 7.26 15.03
C ALA A 136 29.86 8.62 14.44
N GLY A 137 28.59 8.76 14.07
CA GLY A 137 28.03 9.97 13.50
C GLY A 137 28.45 10.26 12.05
N ALA A 138 29.05 9.30 11.34
CA ALA A 138 29.49 9.50 9.95
C ALA A 138 28.38 10.01 9.02
N PHE A 139 27.14 9.52 9.18
CA PHE A 139 25.99 9.98 8.40
C PHE A 139 25.62 11.43 8.71
N TYR A 140 25.74 11.84 9.97
CA TYR A 140 25.40 13.20 10.42
C TYR A 140 26.40 14.26 9.96
N ARG A 141 27.60 13.86 9.53
CA ARG A 141 28.57 14.75 8.86
C ARG A 141 28.11 15.14 7.46
N VAL A 142 27.40 14.25 6.76
CA VAL A 142 26.91 14.51 5.40
C VAL A 142 25.53 15.15 5.43
N ILE A 143 24.62 14.70 6.29
CA ILE A 143 23.32 15.34 6.46
C ILE A 143 23.13 15.61 7.95
N PRO A 144 23.11 16.88 8.38
CA PRO A 144 22.97 17.23 9.79
C PRO A 144 21.76 16.56 10.43
N TYR A 145 21.91 16.14 11.68
CA TYR A 145 20.88 15.43 12.43
C TYR A 145 19.50 16.11 12.38
N ALA A 146 19.45 17.44 12.57
CA ALA A 146 18.20 18.19 12.51
C ALA A 146 17.50 18.09 11.14
N ALA A 147 18.27 18.04 10.05
CA ALA A 147 17.76 17.87 8.69
C ALA A 147 17.24 16.44 8.42
N MET A 148 17.73 15.44 9.16
CA MET A 148 17.18 14.07 9.09
C MET A 148 15.91 13.90 9.94
N VAL A 149 15.83 14.53 11.13
CA VAL A 149 14.75 14.24 12.07
C VAL A 149 13.55 15.17 11.90
N VAL A 150 13.75 16.49 11.84
CA VAL A 150 12.66 17.48 11.87
C VAL A 150 11.68 17.32 10.69
N PRO A 151 12.10 17.33 9.42
CA PRO A 151 11.15 17.25 8.30
C PRO A 151 10.46 15.89 8.24
N PHE A 152 11.16 14.79 8.54
CA PHE A 152 10.57 13.45 8.53
C PHE A 152 9.59 13.23 9.67
N MET A 153 9.83 13.79 10.85
CA MET A 153 8.85 13.76 11.95
C MET A 153 7.59 14.57 11.62
N ALA A 154 7.75 15.78 11.08
CA ALA A 154 6.62 16.59 10.63
C ALA A 154 5.80 15.86 9.55
N LEU A 155 6.49 15.24 8.59
CA LEU A 155 5.85 14.48 7.52
C LEU A 155 5.18 13.20 8.04
N ALA A 156 5.81 12.47 8.97
CA ALA A 156 5.21 11.29 9.60
C ALA A 156 3.91 11.64 10.34
N ILE A 157 3.90 12.74 11.11
CA ILE A 157 2.69 13.24 11.78
C ILE A 157 1.61 13.58 10.74
N PHE A 158 1.98 14.30 9.68
CA PHE A 158 1.06 14.64 8.59
C PHE A 158 0.46 13.40 7.93
N VAL A 159 1.27 12.38 7.64
CA VAL A 159 0.83 11.10 7.06
C VAL A 159 -0.14 10.40 8.00
N LEU A 160 0.18 10.30 9.29
CA LEU A 160 -0.70 9.67 10.29
C LEU A 160 -2.06 10.39 10.39
N ILE A 161 -2.07 11.73 10.42
CA ILE A 161 -3.30 12.52 10.43
C ILE A 161 -4.11 12.29 9.14
N SER A 162 -3.44 12.25 7.99
CA SER A 162 -4.09 12.05 6.68
C SER A 162 -4.72 10.67 6.58
N LEU A 163 -4.01 9.62 7.01
CA LEU A 163 -4.52 8.25 7.03
C LEU A 163 -5.68 8.10 8.04
N TRP A 164 -5.57 8.70 9.22
CA TRP A 164 -6.64 8.69 10.22
C TRP A 164 -7.91 9.37 9.70
N LYS A 165 -7.79 10.58 9.14
CA LYS A 165 -8.93 11.31 8.58
C LYS A 165 -9.53 10.59 7.37
N GLY A 166 -8.70 9.96 6.54
CA GLY A 166 -9.17 9.14 5.44
C GLY A 166 -9.95 7.93 5.92
N PHE A 167 -9.44 7.19 6.90
CA PHE A 167 -10.13 6.07 7.52
C PHE A 167 -11.46 6.51 8.16
N ALA A 168 -11.46 7.62 8.90
CA ALA A 168 -12.68 8.15 9.51
C ALA A 168 -13.74 8.57 8.47
N THR A 169 -13.29 9.13 7.34
CA THR A 169 -14.18 9.45 6.21
C THR A 169 -14.76 8.18 5.61
N GLN A 170 -13.91 7.20 5.28
CA GLN A 170 -14.36 5.90 4.79
C GLN A 170 -15.41 5.30 5.71
N TRP A 171 -15.10 5.19 7.02
CA TRP A 171 -15.96 4.53 7.99
C TRP A 171 -17.37 5.12 7.99
N ARG A 172 -17.48 6.45 7.96
CA ARG A 172 -18.77 7.14 7.85
C ARG A 172 -19.45 6.93 6.49
N THR A 173 -18.68 6.99 5.39
CA THR A 173 -19.21 6.80 4.03
C THR A 173 -19.75 5.39 3.81
N VAL A 174 -19.19 4.39 4.49
CA VAL A 174 -19.69 3.01 4.48
C VAL A 174 -20.68 2.75 5.63
N GLY A 175 -21.35 3.78 6.17
CA GLY A 175 -22.39 3.68 7.20
C GLY A 175 -21.95 3.11 8.55
N GLY A 176 -20.64 3.05 8.80
CA GLY A 176 -20.10 2.64 10.09
C GLY A 176 -20.33 3.70 11.16
N THR A 177 -20.71 3.24 12.36
CA THR A 177 -20.95 4.07 13.53
C THR A 177 -19.74 4.06 14.49
N PRO A 178 -19.52 5.11 15.30
CA PRO A 178 -18.46 5.10 16.31
C PRO A 178 -18.59 3.99 17.36
N GLN A 179 -19.81 3.53 17.63
CA GLN A 179 -20.10 2.45 18.58
C GLN A 179 -19.60 1.11 18.06
N GLU A 180 -19.75 0.84 16.76
CA GLU A 180 -19.26 -0.38 16.10
C GLU A 180 -17.74 -0.52 16.17
N LEU A 181 -16.98 0.58 16.14
CA LEU A 181 -15.52 0.57 16.33
C LEU A 181 -15.08 0.14 17.73
N LYS A 182 -16.00 0.02 18.70
CA LYS A 182 -15.68 -0.53 20.03
C LYS A 182 -15.75 -2.07 20.04
N HIS A 183 -16.19 -2.71 18.96
CA HIS A 183 -16.36 -4.15 18.89
C HIS A 183 -15.01 -4.88 18.73
N TRP A 184 -14.33 -5.09 19.85
CA TRP A 184 -12.98 -5.69 19.90
C TRP A 184 -12.83 -7.05 19.18
N PRO A 185 -13.80 -7.99 19.27
CA PRO A 185 -13.68 -9.26 18.55
C PRO A 185 -13.58 -9.09 17.02
N ALA A 186 -14.27 -8.10 16.45
CA ALA A 186 -14.21 -7.80 15.02
C ALA A 186 -12.84 -7.24 14.61
N HIS A 187 -12.25 -6.38 15.44
CA HIS A 187 -10.88 -5.90 15.22
C HIS A 187 -9.87 -7.04 15.28
N ARG A 188 -9.98 -7.94 16.25
CA ARG A 188 -9.11 -9.13 16.34
C ARG A 188 -9.20 -9.99 15.08
N GLN A 189 -10.41 -10.26 14.59
CA GLN A 189 -10.62 -11.01 13.35
C GLN A 189 -10.03 -10.29 12.14
N ALA A 190 -10.32 -8.99 11.98
CA ALA A 190 -9.80 -8.19 10.88
C ALA A 190 -8.27 -8.11 10.87
N ILE A 191 -7.62 -7.95 12.04
CA ILE A 191 -6.16 -7.98 12.17
C ILE A 191 -5.62 -9.33 11.72
N TRP A 192 -6.22 -10.44 12.17
CA TRP A 192 -5.80 -11.77 11.74
C TRP A 192 -5.96 -11.99 10.23
N ASP A 193 -7.05 -11.50 9.65
CA ASP A 193 -7.31 -11.59 8.21
C ASP A 193 -6.31 -10.77 7.39
N VAL A 194 -5.92 -9.58 7.87
CA VAL A 194 -4.86 -8.76 7.29
C VAL A 194 -3.51 -9.46 7.38
N LEU A 195 -3.12 -9.92 8.57
CA LEU A 195 -1.82 -10.56 8.81
C LEU A 195 -1.66 -11.85 8.00
N ARG A 196 -2.74 -12.60 7.76
CA ARG A 196 -2.67 -13.83 6.94
C ARG A 196 -2.89 -13.56 5.45
N LEU A 197 -3.32 -12.35 5.08
CA LEU A 197 -3.88 -12.05 3.76
C LEU A 197 -4.94 -13.10 3.36
N LYS A 198 -5.88 -13.39 4.26
CA LYS A 198 -6.87 -14.50 4.14
C LYS A 198 -7.60 -14.49 2.79
N TYR A 199 -7.91 -13.31 2.28
CA TYR A 199 -8.68 -13.16 1.05
C TYR A 199 -7.82 -13.24 -0.23
N LEU A 200 -6.49 -13.28 -0.11
CA LEU A 200 -5.58 -13.67 -1.20
C LEU A 200 -5.27 -15.18 -1.17
N ASP A 201 -5.85 -15.92 -0.21
CA ASP A 201 -5.77 -17.37 -0.14
C ASP A 201 -6.68 -18.06 -1.16
N GLY A 202 -7.71 -17.37 -1.68
CA GLY A 202 -8.67 -17.92 -2.65
C GLY A 202 -9.27 -19.26 -2.23
N GLY A 203 -9.66 -19.38 -0.95
CA GLY A 203 -10.18 -20.64 -0.40
C GLY A 203 -9.15 -21.76 -0.23
N GLY A 204 -7.85 -21.44 -0.31
CA GLY A 204 -6.74 -22.39 -0.16
C GLY A 204 -6.01 -22.72 -1.46
N TYR A 205 -6.57 -22.31 -2.61
CA TYR A 205 -5.98 -22.57 -3.93
C TYR A 205 -5.18 -21.36 -4.48
N GLY A 206 -5.27 -20.20 -3.84
CA GLY A 206 -4.73 -18.94 -4.33
C GLY A 206 -5.67 -18.23 -5.30
N CYS A 207 -5.19 -17.18 -5.96
CA CYS A 207 -5.99 -16.37 -6.87
C CYS A 207 -5.64 -16.66 -8.34
N ASN A 208 -6.56 -16.41 -9.26
CA ASN A 208 -6.29 -16.43 -10.70
C ASN A 208 -5.49 -15.19 -11.13
N TYR A 209 -4.16 -15.26 -10.91
CA TYR A 209 -3.21 -14.20 -11.21
C TYR A 209 -1.80 -14.79 -11.42
N PRO A 210 -1.09 -14.46 -12.52
CA PRO A 210 -1.38 -13.39 -13.49
C PRO A 210 -2.42 -13.77 -14.57
N ASP A 211 -2.68 -15.05 -14.77
CA ASP A 211 -3.56 -15.62 -15.79
C ASP A 211 -4.79 -16.30 -15.16
N ASP A 212 -5.41 -17.24 -15.88
CA ASP A 212 -6.60 -17.99 -15.46
C ASP A 212 -6.30 -19.15 -14.52
N ARG A 213 -5.04 -19.38 -14.13
CA ARG A 213 -4.65 -20.48 -13.22
C ARG A 213 -4.60 -20.01 -11.77
N PHE A 214 -5.08 -20.85 -10.87
CA PHE A 214 -4.96 -20.61 -9.43
C PHE A 214 -3.50 -20.61 -8.97
N SER A 215 -3.10 -19.55 -8.26
CA SER A 215 -1.75 -19.44 -7.74
C SER A 215 -1.67 -18.64 -6.43
N MET A 216 -0.83 -19.13 -5.52
CA MET A 216 -0.50 -18.47 -4.26
C MET A 216 0.62 -17.43 -4.39
N ILE A 217 1.25 -17.34 -5.57
CA ILE A 217 2.47 -16.53 -5.75
C ILE A 217 2.25 -15.06 -5.40
N ARG A 218 1.09 -14.50 -5.78
CA ARG A 218 0.75 -13.11 -5.46
C ARG A 218 0.61 -12.89 -3.95
N ARG A 219 0.07 -13.86 -3.21
CA ARG A 219 -0.04 -13.82 -1.74
C ARG A 219 1.35 -13.83 -1.11
N TYR A 220 2.24 -14.73 -1.52
CA TYR A 220 3.59 -14.83 -0.96
C TYR A 220 4.42 -13.59 -1.25
N LEU A 221 4.39 -13.07 -2.47
CA LEU A 221 5.10 -11.83 -2.82
C LEU A 221 4.54 -10.64 -2.06
N HIS A 222 3.22 -10.56 -1.88
CA HIS A 222 2.62 -9.50 -1.07
C HIS A 222 2.96 -9.63 0.42
N HIS A 223 3.08 -10.85 0.96
CA HIS A 223 3.61 -11.08 2.30
C HIS A 223 5.05 -10.61 2.44
N ALA A 224 5.91 -10.89 1.45
CA ALA A 224 7.28 -10.39 1.42
C ALA A 224 7.32 -8.85 1.43
N VAL A 225 6.42 -8.18 0.69
CA VAL A 225 6.29 -6.72 0.74
C VAL A 225 5.79 -6.23 2.10
N PHE A 226 4.70 -6.81 2.61
CA PHE A 226 4.08 -6.39 3.86
C PHE A 226 5.02 -6.56 5.06
N TYR A 227 5.53 -7.77 5.26
CA TYR A 227 6.47 -8.04 6.36
C TYR A 227 7.82 -7.38 6.14
N GLY A 228 8.27 -7.26 4.89
CA GLY A 228 9.49 -6.51 4.57
C GLY A 228 9.39 -5.04 4.99
N PHE A 229 8.26 -4.38 4.68
CA PHE A 229 7.98 -3.03 5.14
C PHE A 229 7.93 -2.94 6.67
N MET A 230 7.25 -3.88 7.34
CA MET A 230 7.15 -3.89 8.81
C MET A 230 8.51 -4.06 9.49
N LEU A 231 9.38 -4.90 8.93
CA LEU A 231 10.75 -5.08 9.42
C LEU A 231 11.61 -3.82 9.21
N CYS A 232 11.47 -3.15 8.06
CA CYS A 232 12.13 -1.86 7.83
C CYS A 232 11.63 -0.77 8.78
N LEU A 233 10.31 -0.71 9.02
CA LEU A 233 9.74 0.21 10.01
C LEU A 233 10.30 -0.09 11.41
N ALA A 234 10.29 -1.36 11.83
CA ALA A 234 10.86 -1.78 13.10
C ALA A 234 12.36 -1.42 13.22
N SER A 235 13.13 -1.62 12.15
CA SER A 235 14.53 -1.17 12.07
C SER A 235 14.67 0.32 12.37
N THR A 236 13.89 1.17 11.68
CA THR A 236 13.94 2.62 11.88
C THR A 236 13.48 3.04 13.28
N THR A 237 12.48 2.37 13.86
CA THR A 237 12.01 2.64 15.24
C THR A 237 13.08 2.25 16.27
N VAL A 238 13.74 1.09 16.11
CA VAL A 238 14.82 0.67 17.02
C VAL A 238 16.04 1.60 16.87
N ALA A 239 16.39 1.99 15.65
CA ALA A 239 17.44 2.98 15.38
C ALA A 239 17.13 4.32 16.06
N PHE A 240 15.91 4.81 15.93
CA PHE A 240 15.46 6.03 16.61
C PHE A 240 15.65 5.92 18.14
N GLY A 241 15.23 4.81 18.74
CA GLY A 241 15.44 4.55 20.17
C GLY A 241 16.92 4.45 20.57
N TYR A 242 17.76 3.84 19.73
CA TYR A 242 19.21 3.76 19.98
C TYR A 242 19.85 5.15 19.99
N ASP A 243 19.49 5.99 19.03
CA ASP A 243 20.03 7.34 18.92
C ASP A 243 19.53 8.26 20.05
N HIS A 244 18.21 8.29 20.29
CA HIS A 244 17.58 9.25 21.21
C HIS A 244 17.60 8.82 22.68
N LEU A 245 17.41 7.53 22.97
CA LEU A 245 17.29 7.01 24.34
C LEU A 245 18.61 6.46 24.87
N LEU A 246 19.44 5.89 23.99
CA LEU A 246 20.71 5.26 24.37
C LEU A 246 21.94 6.07 23.96
N HIS A 247 21.75 7.22 23.29
CA HIS A 247 22.82 8.09 22.80
C HIS A 247 23.86 7.35 21.94
N ARG A 248 23.39 6.37 21.15
CA ARG A 248 24.21 5.58 20.23
C ARG A 248 23.95 6.06 18.79
N PRO A 249 24.80 6.94 18.24
CA PRO A 249 24.60 7.46 16.90
C PRO A 249 24.92 6.42 15.82
N ALA A 250 24.15 6.44 14.74
CA ALA A 250 24.46 5.71 13.51
C ALA A 250 25.83 6.16 12.94
N PRO A 251 26.54 5.32 12.16
CA PRO A 251 26.18 3.98 11.67
C PRO A 251 26.34 2.86 12.72
N TYR A 252 25.42 1.88 12.71
CA TYR A 252 25.42 0.77 13.67
C TYR A 252 26.25 -0.45 13.21
N PRO A 253 26.77 -1.27 14.14
CA PRO A 253 27.40 -2.56 13.82
C PRO A 253 26.48 -3.49 13.03
N PHE A 254 27.06 -4.40 12.24
CA PHE A 254 26.28 -5.29 11.36
C PHE A 254 25.29 -6.19 12.13
N TRP A 255 25.71 -6.71 13.28
CA TRP A 255 24.88 -7.58 14.14
C TRP A 255 23.92 -6.82 15.06
N SER A 256 23.76 -5.51 14.88
CA SER A 256 22.80 -4.73 15.64
C SER A 256 21.36 -4.99 15.15
N TRP A 257 20.40 -4.87 16.06
CA TRP A 257 18.98 -5.03 15.73
C TRP A 257 18.50 -4.15 14.56
N PRO A 258 18.84 -2.84 14.47
CA PRO A 258 18.47 -2.03 13.32
C PRO A 258 18.98 -2.60 11.99
N VAL A 259 20.25 -3.02 11.93
CA VAL A 259 20.84 -3.52 10.68
C VAL A 259 20.24 -4.87 10.29
N LEU A 260 20.05 -5.80 11.22
CA LEU A 260 19.46 -7.10 10.93
C LEU A 260 18.01 -6.98 10.44
N LEU A 261 17.18 -6.22 11.15
CA LEU A 261 15.79 -5.97 10.76
C LEU A 261 15.71 -5.26 9.42
N GLY A 262 16.54 -4.24 9.21
CA GLY A 262 16.58 -3.47 7.96
C GLY A 262 17.08 -4.30 6.77
N THR A 263 18.05 -5.19 6.99
CA THR A 263 18.58 -6.07 5.93
C THR A 263 17.55 -7.11 5.52
N LEU A 264 16.95 -7.82 6.48
CA LEU A 264 15.90 -8.81 6.20
C LEU A 264 14.68 -8.14 5.57
N GLY A 265 14.26 -6.99 6.10
CA GLY A 265 13.15 -6.20 5.57
C GLY A 265 13.40 -5.72 4.14
N GLY A 266 14.60 -5.21 3.88
CA GLY A 266 15.01 -4.73 2.56
C GLY A 266 15.05 -5.85 1.52
N LEU A 267 15.64 -7.00 1.86
CA LEU A 267 15.69 -8.16 0.96
C LEU A 267 14.28 -8.69 0.66
N ALA A 268 13.41 -8.78 1.66
CA ALA A 268 12.02 -9.18 1.48
C ALA A 268 11.24 -8.20 0.61
N LEU A 269 11.45 -6.88 0.79
CA LEU A 269 10.86 -5.84 -0.06
C LEU A 269 11.35 -5.96 -1.50
N LEU A 270 12.65 -6.17 -1.75
CA LEU A 270 13.20 -6.33 -3.11
C LEU A 270 12.59 -7.54 -3.82
N ALA A 271 12.58 -8.70 -3.15
CA ALA A 271 12.00 -9.91 -3.72
C ALA A 271 10.49 -9.76 -3.97
N GLY A 272 9.76 -9.22 -2.99
CA GLY A 272 8.31 -9.02 -3.07
C GLY A 272 7.92 -8.02 -4.16
N THR A 273 8.50 -6.82 -4.16
CA THR A 273 8.19 -5.78 -5.15
C THR A 273 8.67 -6.17 -6.56
N GLY A 274 9.87 -6.75 -6.69
CA GLY A 274 10.37 -7.27 -7.96
C GLY A 274 9.47 -8.35 -8.55
N GLY A 275 9.05 -9.32 -7.73
CA GLY A 275 8.10 -10.36 -8.14
C GLY A 275 6.74 -9.80 -8.51
N LEU A 276 6.19 -8.86 -7.74
CA LEU A 276 4.90 -8.23 -8.08
C LEU A 276 4.97 -7.44 -9.38
N LEU A 277 6.06 -6.72 -9.65
CA LEU A 277 6.28 -6.02 -10.92
C LEU A 277 6.36 -7.01 -12.09
N TYR A 278 7.04 -8.15 -11.90
CA TYR A 278 7.10 -9.22 -12.89
C TYR A 278 5.71 -9.79 -13.19
N LEU A 279 4.94 -10.15 -12.17
CA LEU A 279 3.58 -10.66 -12.36
C LEU A 279 2.66 -9.62 -13.02
N LYS A 280 2.79 -8.35 -12.64
CA LYS A 280 2.00 -7.25 -13.23
C LYS A 280 2.26 -7.08 -14.72
N ARG A 281 3.48 -7.37 -15.20
CA ARG A 281 3.81 -7.36 -16.63
C ARG A 281 3.17 -8.52 -17.41
N GLN A 282 3.02 -9.68 -16.77
CA GLN A 282 2.42 -10.88 -17.39
C GLN A 282 0.91 -10.97 -17.24
N MET A 283 0.35 -10.15 -16.36
CA MET A 283 -1.04 -10.13 -15.98
C MET A 283 -1.98 -9.99 -17.18
N ASP A 284 -2.99 -10.86 -17.22
CA ASP A 284 -4.13 -10.71 -18.14
C ASP A 284 -4.79 -9.33 -17.93
N ARG A 285 -4.97 -8.63 -19.04
CA ARG A 285 -5.48 -7.26 -19.08
C ARG A 285 -7.00 -7.21 -19.17
N ASP A 286 -7.66 -8.28 -19.59
CA ASP A 286 -9.12 -8.30 -19.77
C ASP A 286 -9.87 -8.06 -18.44
N PRO A 287 -9.54 -8.72 -17.31
CA PRO A 287 -10.13 -8.41 -16.00
C PRO A 287 -9.51 -7.18 -15.30
N ALA A 288 -8.56 -6.49 -15.93
CA ALA A 288 -7.87 -5.36 -15.30
C ALA A 288 -8.62 -4.04 -15.50
N ALA A 289 -8.48 -3.13 -14.52
CA ALA A 289 -8.81 -1.72 -14.67
C ALA A 289 -7.54 -0.94 -15.03
N PRO A 290 -7.36 -0.49 -16.29
CA PRO A 290 -6.15 0.21 -16.75
C PRO A 290 -5.78 1.42 -15.90
N GLU A 291 -6.78 2.17 -15.43
CA GLU A 291 -6.66 3.40 -14.64
C GLU A 291 -5.98 3.17 -13.28
N THR A 292 -5.95 1.93 -12.81
CA THR A 292 -5.32 1.55 -11.52
C THR A 292 -3.86 1.11 -11.68
N LEU A 293 -3.43 0.78 -12.90
CA LEU A 293 -2.12 0.15 -13.13
C LEU A 293 -0.96 1.10 -12.84
N ASP A 294 -1.06 2.35 -13.26
CA ASP A 294 0.01 3.33 -13.09
C ASP A 294 0.33 3.61 -11.62
N MET A 295 -0.71 3.79 -10.81
CA MET A 295 -0.58 3.99 -9.37
C MET A 295 0.06 2.78 -8.68
N ASP A 296 -0.35 1.56 -9.07
CA ASP A 296 0.23 0.33 -8.54
C ASP A 296 1.72 0.19 -8.91
N MET A 297 2.05 0.44 -10.19
CA MET A 297 3.40 0.30 -10.72
C MET A 297 4.36 1.28 -10.08
N VAL A 298 4.03 2.57 -10.08
CA VAL A 298 4.94 3.62 -9.59
C VAL A 298 5.19 3.48 -8.09
N PHE A 299 4.15 3.17 -7.30
CA PHE A 299 4.33 2.91 -5.87
C PHE A 299 5.22 1.69 -5.61
N THR A 300 5.03 0.61 -6.38
CA THR A 300 5.83 -0.61 -6.24
C THR A 300 7.29 -0.38 -6.65
N VAL A 301 7.54 0.38 -7.72
CA VAL A 301 8.89 0.79 -8.14
C VAL A 301 9.55 1.69 -7.09
N LEU A 302 8.82 2.64 -6.51
CA LEU A 302 9.34 3.51 -5.46
C LEU A 302 9.78 2.72 -4.23
N LEU A 303 8.97 1.75 -3.79
CA LEU A 303 9.35 0.83 -2.71
C LEU A 303 10.57 -0.01 -3.07
N PHE A 304 10.64 -0.54 -4.29
CA PHE A 304 11.80 -1.29 -4.78
C PHE A 304 13.08 -0.46 -4.74
N LEU A 305 13.07 0.75 -5.30
CA LEU A 305 14.23 1.64 -5.34
C LEU A 305 14.64 2.13 -3.95
N THR A 306 13.67 2.41 -3.07
CA THR A 306 13.94 2.78 -1.68
C THR A 306 14.67 1.63 -0.96
N SER A 307 14.20 0.39 -1.14
CA SER A 307 14.85 -0.78 -0.56
C SER A 307 16.24 -1.04 -1.15
N LEU A 308 16.37 -0.96 -2.47
CA LEU A 308 17.64 -1.17 -3.18
C LEU A 308 18.70 -0.18 -2.71
N THR A 309 18.37 1.11 -2.68
CA THR A 309 19.31 2.17 -2.25
C THR A 309 19.68 2.03 -0.78
N GLY A 310 18.77 1.59 0.09
CA GLY A 310 19.07 1.34 1.51
C GLY A 310 20.05 0.19 1.71
N LEU A 311 19.89 -0.91 0.98
CA LEU A 311 20.82 -2.05 1.02
C LEU A 311 22.17 -1.71 0.40
N LEU A 312 22.20 -1.00 -0.73
CA LEU A 312 23.44 -0.51 -1.34
C LEU A 312 24.20 0.42 -0.40
N LEU A 313 23.49 1.33 0.29
CA LEU A 313 24.07 2.19 1.30
C LEU A 313 24.71 1.36 2.43
N LEU A 314 24.04 0.32 2.93
CA LEU A 314 24.62 -0.57 3.94
C LEU A 314 25.93 -1.23 3.46
N CYS A 315 25.93 -1.76 2.23
CA CYS A 315 27.10 -2.43 1.65
C CYS A 315 28.28 -1.46 1.40
N LEU A 316 27.99 -0.23 0.99
CA LEU A 316 29.00 0.74 0.53
C LEU A 316 29.27 1.86 1.56
N ARG A 317 28.74 1.75 2.78
CA ARG A 317 28.84 2.79 3.83
C ARG A 317 30.26 3.17 4.25
N ALA A 318 31.25 2.33 3.98
CA ALA A 318 32.65 2.58 4.32
C ALA A 318 33.48 3.13 3.14
N THR A 319 32.82 3.50 2.03
CA THR A 319 33.45 3.98 0.79
C THR A 319 33.11 5.44 0.53
N PRO A 320 33.79 6.12 -0.42
CA PRO A 320 33.42 7.45 -0.90
C PRO A 320 31.96 7.57 -1.41
N LEU A 321 31.33 6.44 -1.77
CA LEU A 321 29.95 6.42 -2.27
C LEU A 321 28.90 6.61 -1.17
N MET A 322 29.29 6.54 0.12
CA MET A 322 28.37 6.63 1.25
C MET A 322 27.53 7.92 1.20
N GLY A 323 28.17 9.09 0.98
CA GLY A 323 27.47 10.37 1.01
C GLY A 323 26.44 10.49 -0.11
N THR A 324 26.82 10.12 -1.34
CA THR A 324 25.91 10.10 -2.50
C THR A 324 24.75 9.13 -2.30
N LEU A 325 25.02 7.91 -1.85
CA LEU A 325 23.96 6.91 -1.62
C LEU A 325 23.02 7.32 -0.50
N LEU A 326 23.52 7.95 0.56
CA LEU A 326 22.72 8.45 1.67
C LEU A 326 21.74 9.54 1.20
N ILE A 327 22.23 10.51 0.42
CA ILE A 327 21.42 11.57 -0.20
C ILE A 327 20.33 10.98 -1.10
N VAL A 328 20.72 10.07 -2.00
CA VAL A 328 19.79 9.43 -2.95
C VAL A 328 18.74 8.62 -2.20
N HIS A 329 19.14 7.81 -1.22
CA HIS A 329 18.22 7.03 -0.41
C HIS A 329 17.23 7.91 0.35
N ILE A 330 17.70 8.97 1.02
CA ILE A 330 16.83 9.93 1.73
C ILE A 330 15.88 10.64 0.77
N GLY A 331 16.32 10.97 -0.45
CA GLY A 331 15.45 11.50 -1.50
C GLY A 331 14.30 10.55 -1.87
N PHE A 332 14.58 9.25 -2.01
CA PHE A 332 13.55 8.24 -2.23
C PHE A 332 12.61 8.08 -1.03
N VAL A 333 13.14 8.06 0.19
CA VAL A 333 12.33 7.99 1.42
C VAL A 333 11.43 9.22 1.54
N LEU A 334 11.94 10.41 1.24
CA LEU A 334 11.14 11.65 1.23
C LEU A 334 10.01 11.57 0.21
N GLY A 335 10.31 11.16 -1.03
CA GLY A 335 9.29 10.95 -2.07
C GLY A 335 8.24 9.91 -1.66
N LEU A 336 8.66 8.83 -1.00
CA LEU A 336 7.76 7.79 -0.46
C LEU A 336 6.82 8.36 0.59
N PHE A 337 7.32 9.11 1.58
CA PHE A 337 6.48 9.67 2.63
C PHE A 337 5.50 10.73 2.11
N ILE A 338 5.92 11.59 1.17
CA ILE A 338 5.02 12.60 0.56
C ILE A 338 3.89 11.91 -0.23
N SER A 339 4.21 10.85 -0.98
CA SER A 339 3.23 10.13 -1.81
C SER A 339 2.37 9.12 -1.05
N MET A 340 2.81 8.67 0.14
CA MET A 340 2.16 7.62 0.93
C MET A 340 0.64 7.83 1.15
N PRO A 341 0.13 9.00 1.60
CA PRO A 341 -1.30 9.21 1.82
C PRO A 341 -2.10 9.43 0.51
N TYR A 342 -1.42 9.59 -0.63
CA TYR A 342 -2.04 9.85 -1.93
C TYR A 342 -1.77 8.75 -2.97
N GLY A 343 -1.16 7.65 -2.55
CA GLY A 343 -0.76 6.53 -3.41
C GLY A 343 -1.50 5.24 -3.08
N LYS A 344 -0.99 4.13 -3.63
CA LYS A 344 -1.57 2.80 -3.38
C LYS A 344 -1.53 2.41 -1.90
N PHE A 345 -0.63 2.96 -1.09
CA PHE A 345 -0.44 2.57 0.32
C PHE A 345 -1.73 2.65 1.17
N VAL A 346 -2.63 3.59 0.86
CA VAL A 346 -3.90 3.78 1.57
C VAL A 346 -4.81 2.53 1.52
N HIS A 347 -4.62 1.64 0.53
CA HIS A 347 -5.41 0.43 0.39
C HIS A 347 -5.38 -0.43 1.65
N GLY A 348 -4.26 -0.48 2.38
CA GLY A 348 -4.15 -1.30 3.59
C GLY A 348 -5.11 -0.84 4.69
N PHE A 349 -5.24 0.48 4.87
CA PHE A 349 -6.13 1.08 5.87
C PHE A 349 -7.59 0.96 5.48
N TYR A 350 -7.91 1.25 4.21
CA TYR A 350 -9.30 1.13 3.75
C TYR A 350 -9.76 -0.33 3.71
N ARG A 351 -8.85 -1.24 3.38
CA ARG A 351 -9.12 -2.66 3.48
C ARG A 351 -9.40 -3.09 4.90
N TYR A 352 -8.59 -2.66 5.84
CA TYR A 352 -8.79 -2.95 7.26
C TYR A 352 -10.17 -2.48 7.73
N GLY A 353 -10.60 -1.26 7.37
CA GLY A 353 -11.95 -0.76 7.68
C GLY A 353 -13.06 -1.65 7.11
N ALA A 354 -12.95 -2.08 5.85
CA ALA A 354 -13.91 -2.98 5.25
C ALA A 354 -13.93 -4.37 5.94
N LEU A 355 -12.78 -4.89 6.35
CA LEU A 355 -12.71 -6.16 7.09
C LEU A 355 -13.32 -6.08 8.48
N VAL A 356 -13.16 -4.95 9.19
CA VAL A 356 -13.82 -4.72 10.47
C VAL A 356 -15.34 -4.69 10.28
N LYS A 357 -15.86 -3.94 9.28
CA LYS A 357 -17.30 -3.93 8.98
C LYS A 357 -17.81 -5.34 8.63
N ASN A 358 -17.08 -6.09 7.80
CA ASN A 358 -17.45 -7.46 7.45
C ASN A 358 -17.51 -8.39 8.67
N ALA A 359 -16.52 -8.31 9.57
CA ALA A 359 -16.52 -9.11 10.79
C ALA A 359 -17.68 -8.74 11.74
N ILE A 360 -18.12 -7.48 11.75
CA ILE A 360 -19.30 -7.04 12.51
C ILE A 360 -20.59 -7.57 11.88
N GLU A 361 -20.74 -7.47 10.56
CA GLU A 361 -21.89 -8.01 9.82
C GLU A 361 -22.02 -9.51 10.08
N GLN A 362 -20.94 -10.28 9.92
CA GLN A 362 -20.93 -11.72 10.21
C GLN A 362 -21.25 -12.06 11.67
N ALA A 363 -20.79 -11.25 12.63
CA ALA A 363 -21.12 -11.46 14.04
C ALA A 363 -22.60 -11.21 14.35
N ARG A 364 -23.28 -10.36 13.57
CA ARG A 364 -24.73 -10.10 13.72
C ARG A 364 -25.60 -11.20 13.15
N GLU A 365 -25.12 -11.93 12.14
CA GLU A 365 -25.88 -13.04 11.55
C GLU A 365 -25.75 -14.34 12.33
N ASN A 366 -24.62 -14.54 13.00
CA ASN A 366 -24.37 -15.71 13.83
C ASN A 366 -25.01 -15.63 15.22
N ASN A 367 -25.54 -14.46 15.60
CA ASN A 367 -26.31 -14.23 16.83
C ASN A 367 -27.80 -14.12 16.48
#